data_AF-A0A7S2FR47-F1
#
_entry.id   AF-A0A7S2FR47-F1
#
_cell.length_a   1.000
_cell.length_b   1.000
_cell.length_c   1.000
_cell.angle_alpha   90.00
_cell.angle_beta   90.00
_cell.angle_gamma   90.00
#
_symmetry.space_group_name_H-M   'P 1'
#
loop_
_entity.id
_entity.type
_entity.pdbx_description
1 polymer ?
#
loop_
_entity_poly.entity_id
_entity_poly.type
_entity_poly.pdbx_seq_one_letter_code
_entity_poly.pdbx_strand_id
1 'polypeptide(L)'
;RGQQVSEDALREIGIRVSGLDRLAGTISAWCTDTGAVMKGNDDTDRGARLVFSPKDDSFQPAAPWPLAVYKPNKKTGLASWESSYKRFLAGESLSAIALTPEDGNGGTKKPIMEATVVGHILEAMVQGRHVPLLKLSQQSTSQLPSEQEWNELGRAEQEARMDVVTCVKVVNTELLRPLVGDDLIDKPYADRSEDEKATLTRWYECLKWYSALRRVHYTAVFQSSPESTTGSEPNVALKRQRGS
;
A
#
# COMPACT_ATOMS: atom_id res chain seq x y z
N ARG A 1 29.35 9.21 -11.38
CA ARG A 1 29.91 8.16 -10.50
C ARG A 1 28.84 7.08 -10.39
N GLY A 2 29.10 5.88 -10.88
CA GLY A 2 28.10 4.79 -10.92
C GLY A 2 27.71 4.35 -9.51
N GLN A 3 26.42 4.15 -9.27
CA GLN A 3 25.88 3.72 -7.99
C GLN A 3 26.08 2.20 -7.87
N GLN A 4 26.77 1.76 -6.81
CA GLN A 4 26.98 0.34 -6.54
C GLN A 4 25.77 -0.22 -5.81
N VAL A 5 25.23 -1.33 -6.31
CA VAL A 5 24.16 -2.08 -5.63
C VAL A 5 24.83 -3.11 -4.72
N SER A 6 24.56 -3.03 -3.42
CA SER A 6 25.09 -3.97 -2.43
C SER A 6 24.18 -5.19 -2.26
N GLU A 7 24.75 -6.29 -1.79
CA GLU A 7 23.99 -7.48 -1.42
C GLU A 7 22.92 -7.17 -0.37
N ASP A 8 23.26 -6.34 0.62
CA ASP A 8 22.37 -5.93 1.71
C ASP A 8 21.13 -5.20 1.19
N ALA A 9 21.29 -4.30 0.21
CA ALA A 9 20.17 -3.59 -0.40
C ALA A 9 19.19 -4.54 -1.11
N LEU A 10 19.70 -5.60 -1.75
CA LEU A 10 18.86 -6.60 -2.40
C LEU A 10 18.15 -7.52 -1.39
N ARG A 11 18.79 -7.81 -0.26
CA ARG A 11 18.18 -8.58 0.84
C ARG A 11 17.09 -7.79 1.55
N GLU A 12 17.27 -6.48 1.73
CA GLU A 12 16.25 -5.57 2.30
C GLU A 12 14.98 -5.50 1.44
N ILE A 13 15.11 -5.61 0.12
CA ILE A 13 13.98 -5.66 -0.83
C ILE A 13 13.39 -7.10 -0.91
N GLY A 14 13.91 -8.05 -0.13
CA GLY A 14 13.34 -9.39 0.02
C GLY A 14 13.83 -10.43 -0.98
N ILE A 15 14.88 -10.15 -1.76
CA ILE A 15 15.47 -11.11 -2.70
C ILE A 15 16.35 -12.10 -1.91
N ARG A 16 16.02 -13.39 -1.99
CA ARG A 16 16.74 -14.47 -1.27
C ARG A 16 17.10 -15.64 -2.20
N VAL A 17 17.84 -15.36 -3.27
CA VAL A 17 18.44 -16.38 -4.14
C VAL A 17 19.89 -16.64 -3.77
N SER A 18 20.32 -17.89 -3.89
CA SER A 18 21.73 -18.26 -3.76
C SER A 18 22.54 -17.64 -4.91
N GLY A 19 23.59 -16.87 -4.59
CA GLY A 19 24.40 -16.14 -5.58
C GLY A 19 24.07 -14.65 -5.72
N LEU A 20 23.51 -14.04 -4.66
CA LEU A 20 23.09 -12.65 -4.62
C LEU A 20 24.24 -11.66 -4.95
N ASP A 21 25.47 -11.98 -4.57
CA ASP A 21 26.67 -11.22 -4.92
C ASP A 21 26.88 -11.08 -6.42
N ARG A 22 26.62 -12.17 -7.17
CA ARG A 22 26.78 -12.18 -8.63
C ARG A 22 25.69 -11.35 -9.30
N LEU A 23 24.48 -11.34 -8.73
CA LEU A 23 23.38 -10.50 -9.19
C LEU A 23 23.66 -9.03 -8.90
N ALA A 24 24.09 -8.69 -7.69
CA ALA A 24 24.50 -7.34 -7.29
C ALA A 24 25.62 -6.80 -8.19
N GLY A 25 26.62 -7.64 -8.49
CA GLY A 25 27.70 -7.32 -9.42
C GLY A 25 27.22 -7.11 -10.86
N THR A 26 26.30 -7.95 -11.35
CA THR A 26 25.75 -7.83 -12.71
C THR A 26 24.92 -6.56 -12.87
N ILE A 27 24.08 -6.23 -11.89
CA ILE A 27 23.28 -5.00 -11.89
C ILE A 27 24.19 -3.77 -11.82
N SER A 28 25.21 -3.79 -10.95
CA SER A 28 26.16 -2.68 -10.83
C SER A 28 26.98 -2.47 -12.11
N ALA A 29 27.40 -3.54 -12.77
CA ALA A 29 28.09 -3.48 -14.07
C ALA A 29 27.17 -2.90 -15.15
N TRP A 30 25.92 -3.38 -15.23
CA TRP A 30 24.93 -2.86 -16.18
C TRP A 30 24.63 -1.37 -15.97
N CYS A 31 24.45 -0.91 -14.72
CA CYS A 31 24.25 0.51 -14.41
C CYS A 31 25.45 1.38 -14.81
N THR A 32 26.66 0.83 -14.69
CA THR A 32 27.89 1.53 -15.08
C THR A 32 28.02 1.63 -16.60
N ASP A 33 27.72 0.55 -17.32
CA ASP A 33 27.86 0.48 -18.78
C ASP A 33 26.80 1.30 -19.53
N THR A 34 25.59 1.37 -18.98
CA THR A 34 24.47 2.08 -19.63
C THR A 34 24.30 3.53 -19.15
N GLY A 35 25.03 3.94 -18.11
CA GLY A 35 24.78 5.20 -17.42
C GLY A 35 23.40 5.24 -16.75
N ALA A 36 22.74 4.10 -16.60
CA ALA A 36 21.49 3.97 -15.88
C ALA A 36 21.73 4.32 -14.41
N VAL A 37 21.41 5.56 -14.05
CA VAL A 37 21.12 5.89 -12.66
C VAL A 37 19.88 5.09 -12.33
N MET A 38 19.97 4.20 -11.34
CA MET A 38 18.78 3.75 -10.62
C MET A 38 18.16 5.02 -10.06
N LYS A 39 17.28 5.66 -10.83
CA LYS A 39 16.34 6.63 -10.31
C LYS A 39 15.52 5.82 -9.32
N GLY A 40 15.97 5.78 -8.06
CA GLY A 40 15.07 5.61 -6.95
C GLY A 40 13.95 6.58 -7.24
N ASN A 41 12.74 6.04 -7.38
CA ASN A 41 11.54 6.74 -7.78
C ASN A 41 11.59 8.13 -7.15
N ASP A 42 11.92 9.15 -7.95
CA ASP A 42 12.17 10.50 -7.43
C ASP A 42 10.77 11.04 -7.16
N ASP A 43 10.29 10.72 -5.97
CA ASP A 43 8.99 11.04 -5.41
C ASP A 43 8.92 12.51 -5.01
N THR A 44 9.29 13.37 -5.93
CA THR A 44 9.34 14.81 -5.70
C THR A 44 7.96 15.45 -5.67
N ASP A 45 6.88 14.66 -5.66
CA ASP A 45 5.52 15.14 -5.40
C ASP A 45 4.66 14.10 -4.65
N ARG A 46 5.19 13.54 -3.56
CA ARG A 46 4.33 12.81 -2.61
C ARG A 46 3.72 13.79 -1.65
N GLY A 47 2.64 14.45 -2.07
CA GLY A 47 1.77 15.25 -1.21
C GLY A 47 1.33 14.52 0.06
N ALA A 48 0.57 15.20 0.92
CA ALA A 48 0.18 14.69 2.24
C ALA A 48 -0.37 13.24 2.17
N ARG A 49 0.12 12.38 3.07
CA ARG A 49 -0.24 10.95 3.10
C ARG A 49 -1.19 10.64 4.22
N LEU A 50 -2.06 9.65 4.00
CA LEU A 50 -2.92 9.14 5.05
C LEU A 50 -2.03 8.67 6.23
N VAL A 51 -2.36 9.13 7.42
CA VAL A 51 -1.68 8.75 8.66
C VAL A 51 -2.68 8.25 9.69
N PHE A 52 -2.20 7.38 10.55
CA PHE A 52 -2.91 6.91 11.74
C PHE A 52 -2.17 7.41 12.98
N SER A 53 -2.94 7.73 14.00
CA SER A 53 -2.45 8.16 15.31
C SER A 53 -2.55 7.00 16.32
N PRO A 54 -1.87 7.08 17.49
CA PRO A 54 -1.91 6.00 18.48
C PRO A 54 -3.32 5.64 18.98
N LYS A 55 -4.27 6.57 18.93
CA LYS A 55 -5.68 6.30 19.26
C LYS A 55 -6.38 5.40 18.22
N ASP A 56 -5.86 5.34 17.00
CA ASP A 56 -6.46 4.55 15.93
C ASP A 56 -6.08 3.07 16.03
N ASP A 57 -5.16 2.71 16.95
CA ASP A 57 -4.90 1.31 17.31
C ASP A 57 -6.02 0.67 18.14
N SER A 58 -6.92 1.47 18.73
CA SER A 58 -8.14 1.01 19.38
C SER A 58 -9.39 1.26 18.52
N PHE A 59 -9.22 1.54 17.22
CA PHE A 59 -10.35 1.83 16.34
C PHE A 59 -11.30 0.63 16.22
N GLN A 60 -12.57 0.88 16.51
CA GLN A 60 -13.66 -0.05 16.30
C GLN A 60 -14.87 0.72 15.74
N PRO A 61 -15.44 0.30 14.60
CA PRO A 61 -16.65 0.90 14.07
C PRO A 61 -17.82 0.74 15.05
N ALA A 62 -18.68 1.76 15.15
CA ALA A 62 -19.86 1.72 16.01
C ALA A 62 -20.85 0.59 15.61
N ALA A 63 -20.88 0.24 14.33
CA ALA A 63 -21.66 -0.85 13.77
C ALA A 63 -20.92 -1.43 12.54
N PRO A 64 -21.19 -2.71 12.17
CA PRO A 64 -20.76 -3.23 10.87
C PRO A 64 -21.36 -2.40 9.74
N TRP A 65 -20.65 -2.33 8.60
CA TRP A 65 -21.18 -1.69 7.40
C TRP A 65 -22.52 -2.35 7.01
N PRO A 66 -23.61 -1.59 6.74
CA PRO A 66 -24.94 -2.18 6.54
C PRO A 66 -25.04 -3.21 5.40
N LEU A 67 -24.11 -3.15 4.43
CA LEU A 67 -24.05 -4.05 3.28
C LEU A 67 -22.93 -5.10 3.40
N ALA A 68 -22.28 -5.21 4.57
CA ALA A 68 -21.28 -6.23 4.83
C ALA A 68 -21.92 -7.62 4.78
N VAL A 69 -21.37 -8.51 3.94
CA VAL A 69 -21.87 -9.88 3.80
C VAL A 69 -20.90 -10.85 4.46
N TYR A 70 -21.33 -11.45 5.56
CA TYR A 70 -20.58 -12.52 6.21
C TYR A 70 -20.74 -13.83 5.42
N LYS A 71 -19.64 -14.33 4.85
CA LYS A 71 -19.62 -15.57 4.03
C LYS A 71 -18.70 -16.63 4.66
N PRO A 72 -19.21 -17.44 5.60
CA PRO A 72 -18.44 -18.53 6.18
C PRO A 72 -18.23 -19.65 5.17
N ASN A 73 -17.05 -20.27 5.20
CA ASN A 73 -16.79 -21.47 4.41
C ASN A 73 -17.53 -22.67 5.02
N LYS A 74 -18.25 -23.43 4.18
CA LYS A 74 -19.04 -24.59 4.63
C LYS A 74 -18.24 -25.65 5.38
N LYS A 75 -16.94 -25.80 5.09
CA LYS A 75 -16.08 -26.83 5.71
C LYS A 75 -15.54 -26.39 7.06
N THR A 76 -15.11 -25.14 7.16
CA THR A 76 -14.37 -24.62 8.33
C THR A 76 -15.27 -23.84 9.28
N GLY A 77 -16.45 -23.42 8.82
CA GLY A 77 -17.36 -22.53 9.55
C GLY A 77 -16.87 -21.08 9.67
N LEU A 78 -15.68 -20.77 9.14
CA LEU A 78 -15.03 -19.46 9.26
C LEU A 78 -15.04 -18.72 7.92
N ALA A 79 -15.15 -17.39 7.97
CA ALA A 79 -14.92 -16.56 6.80
C ALA A 79 -13.42 -16.49 6.44
N SER A 80 -13.10 -16.25 5.17
CA SER A 80 -11.70 -16.26 4.70
C SER A 80 -10.79 -15.27 5.42
N TRP A 81 -11.35 -14.18 5.95
CA TRP A 81 -10.61 -13.14 6.65
C TRP A 81 -10.35 -13.45 8.14
N GLU A 82 -11.13 -14.34 8.76
CA GLU A 82 -11.13 -14.50 10.22
C GLU A 82 -9.83 -15.08 10.78
N SER A 83 -9.23 -16.06 10.11
CA SER A 83 -7.96 -16.65 10.56
C SER A 83 -6.83 -15.60 10.51
N SER A 84 -6.69 -14.88 9.39
CA SER A 84 -5.70 -13.81 9.25
C SER A 84 -5.90 -12.71 10.31
N TYR A 85 -7.15 -12.31 10.55
CA TYR A 85 -7.47 -11.31 11.55
C TYR A 85 -7.11 -11.76 12.98
N LYS A 86 -7.50 -12.98 13.38
CA LYS A 86 -7.21 -13.51 14.72
C LYS A 86 -5.70 -13.60 14.97
N ARG A 87 -4.95 -14.08 13.99
CA ARG A 87 -3.48 -14.19 14.07
C ARG A 87 -2.79 -12.84 14.17
N PHE A 88 -3.27 -11.86 13.40
CA PHE A 88 -2.76 -10.48 13.50
C PHE A 88 -3.00 -9.86 14.88
N LEU A 89 -4.19 -10.07 15.46
CA LEU A 89 -4.48 -9.64 16.83
C LEU A 89 -3.65 -10.39 17.89
N ALA A 90 -3.34 -11.67 17.65
CA ALA A 90 -2.44 -12.45 18.50
C ALA A 90 -0.98 -11.96 18.44
N GLY A 91 -0.66 -11.00 17.57
CA GLY A 91 0.66 -10.38 17.49
C GLY A 91 1.54 -10.91 16.37
N GLU A 92 1.04 -11.83 15.54
CA GLU A 92 1.79 -12.31 14.38
C GLU A 92 1.97 -11.21 13.32
N SER A 93 3.11 -11.25 12.61
CA SER A 93 3.39 -10.30 11.54
C SER A 93 2.60 -10.62 10.27
N LEU A 94 2.30 -9.60 9.46
CA LEU A 94 1.63 -9.79 8.17
C LEU A 94 2.35 -10.80 7.28
N SER A 95 3.69 -10.73 7.21
CA SER A 95 4.53 -11.65 6.44
C SER A 95 4.40 -13.11 6.92
N ALA A 96 4.37 -13.34 8.23
CA ALA A 96 4.23 -14.69 8.79
C ALA A 96 2.86 -15.31 8.44
N ILE A 97 1.79 -14.51 8.56
CA ILE A 97 0.43 -14.91 8.21
C ILE A 97 0.33 -15.19 6.70
N ALA A 98 0.97 -14.37 5.88
CA ALA A 98 1.00 -14.51 4.43
C ALA A 98 1.73 -15.79 3.97
N LEU A 99 2.81 -16.16 4.63
CA LEU A 99 3.60 -17.37 4.33
C LEU A 99 2.93 -18.67 4.78
N THR A 100 2.20 -18.64 5.89
CA THR A 100 1.60 -19.83 6.51
C THR A 100 0.09 -19.74 6.64
N PRO A 101 -0.67 -19.44 5.57
CA PRO A 101 -2.11 -19.25 5.70
C PRO A 101 -2.80 -20.55 6.10
N GLU A 102 -3.76 -20.47 7.02
CA GLU A 102 -4.48 -21.65 7.49
C GLU A 102 -5.63 -22.01 6.53
N ASP A 103 -5.86 -23.31 6.36
CA ASP A 103 -6.97 -23.81 5.57
C ASP A 103 -8.32 -23.80 6.31
N GLY A 104 -8.30 -23.49 7.61
CA GLY A 104 -9.44 -23.52 8.53
C GLY A 104 -9.75 -24.91 9.10
N ASN A 105 -9.00 -25.94 8.69
CA ASN A 105 -9.01 -27.31 9.24
C ASN A 105 -7.65 -27.69 9.87
N GLY A 106 -6.77 -26.71 10.11
CA GLY A 106 -5.43 -26.93 10.68
C GLY A 106 -4.35 -27.33 9.66
N GLY A 107 -4.67 -27.36 8.36
CA GLY A 107 -3.72 -27.52 7.28
C GLY A 107 -3.17 -26.18 6.78
N THR A 108 -2.00 -26.22 6.12
CA THR A 108 -1.36 -25.04 5.51
C THR A 108 -1.82 -24.89 4.06
N LYS A 109 -2.38 -23.72 3.71
CA LYS A 109 -2.67 -23.33 2.31
C LYS A 109 -1.42 -22.88 1.60
N LYS A 110 -1.52 -22.73 0.27
CA LYS A 110 -0.51 -22.02 -0.53
C LYS A 110 -0.31 -20.61 0.04
N PRO A 111 0.95 -20.13 0.13
CA PRO A 111 1.25 -18.76 0.54
C PRO A 111 0.45 -17.74 -0.26
N ILE A 112 0.07 -16.67 0.42
CA ILE A 112 -0.65 -15.53 -0.15
C ILE A 112 0.21 -14.27 -0.06
N MET A 113 -0.20 -13.21 -0.74
CA MET A 113 0.48 -11.91 -0.64
C MET A 113 0.10 -11.20 0.66
N GLU A 114 1.01 -10.42 1.25
CA GLU A 114 0.73 -9.58 2.43
C GLU A 114 -0.42 -8.60 2.18
N ALA A 115 -0.50 -8.03 0.97
CA ALA A 115 -1.62 -7.19 0.57
C ALA A 115 -2.98 -7.90 0.67
N THR A 116 -3.02 -9.24 0.57
CA THR A 116 -4.23 -10.04 0.80
C THR A 116 -4.56 -10.12 2.30
N VAL A 117 -3.54 -10.29 3.14
CA VAL A 117 -3.69 -10.26 4.61
C VAL A 117 -4.20 -8.91 5.08
N VAL A 118 -3.65 -7.80 4.56
CA VAL A 118 -4.17 -6.44 4.81
C VAL A 118 -5.64 -6.35 4.42
N GLY A 119 -6.02 -6.89 3.26
CA GLY A 119 -7.41 -6.94 2.82
C GLY A 119 -8.32 -7.73 3.77
N HIS A 120 -7.86 -8.86 4.30
CA HIS A 120 -8.60 -9.61 5.32
C HIS A 120 -8.81 -8.81 6.61
N ILE A 121 -7.77 -8.11 7.07
CA ILE A 121 -7.87 -7.31 8.30
C ILE A 121 -8.82 -6.12 8.10
N LEU A 122 -8.74 -5.45 6.95
CA LEU A 122 -9.69 -4.38 6.60
C LEU A 122 -11.13 -4.90 6.42
N GLU A 123 -11.31 -6.12 5.90
CA GLU A 123 -12.64 -6.74 5.86
C GLU A 123 -13.18 -6.99 7.27
N ALA A 124 -12.35 -7.41 8.23
CA ALA A 124 -12.78 -7.55 9.62
C ALA A 124 -13.30 -6.22 10.19
N MET A 125 -12.62 -5.10 9.88
CA MET A 125 -13.09 -3.76 10.23
C MET A 125 -14.46 -3.47 9.63
N VAL A 126 -14.67 -3.73 8.33
CA VAL A 126 -15.96 -3.54 7.66
C VAL A 126 -17.08 -4.38 8.31
N GLN A 127 -16.73 -5.55 8.88
CA GLN A 127 -17.62 -6.42 9.65
C GLN A 127 -17.82 -5.93 11.12
N GLY A 128 -17.41 -4.71 11.45
CA GLY A 128 -17.59 -4.09 12.76
C GLY A 128 -16.62 -4.59 13.83
N ARG A 129 -15.51 -5.22 13.45
CA ARG A 129 -14.47 -5.66 14.39
C ARG A 129 -13.48 -4.53 14.69
N HIS A 130 -12.90 -4.59 15.88
CA HIS A 130 -11.76 -3.74 16.24
C HIS A 130 -10.55 -4.08 15.37
N VAL A 131 -9.85 -3.06 14.86
CA VAL A 131 -8.62 -3.22 14.07
C VAL A 131 -7.59 -2.18 14.49
N PRO A 132 -6.37 -2.58 14.87
CA PRO A 132 -5.32 -1.64 15.19
C PRO A 132 -4.71 -1.04 13.91
N LEU A 133 -5.25 0.10 13.46
CA LEU A 133 -4.97 0.69 12.15
C LEU A 133 -3.53 1.22 12.03
N LEU A 134 -2.99 1.80 13.11
CA LEU A 134 -1.61 2.28 13.10
C LEU A 134 -0.64 1.11 12.96
N LYS A 135 -0.80 0.07 13.78
CA LYS A 135 -0.01 -1.17 13.67
C LYS A 135 -0.12 -1.81 12.29
N LEU A 136 -1.33 -1.87 11.73
CA LEU A 136 -1.55 -2.43 10.40
C LEU A 136 -0.79 -1.64 9.33
N SER A 137 -0.86 -0.31 9.39
CA SER A 137 -0.17 0.55 8.42
C SER A 137 1.35 0.45 8.50
N GLN A 138 1.91 0.31 9.71
CA GLN A 138 3.35 0.17 9.93
C GLN A 138 3.91 -1.16 9.43
N GLN A 139 3.09 -2.23 9.44
CA GLN A 139 3.51 -3.54 8.92
C GLN A 139 3.20 -3.72 7.43
N SER A 140 2.31 -2.91 6.86
CA SER A 140 1.91 -3.00 5.46
C SER A 140 3.05 -2.59 4.54
N THR A 141 3.40 -3.44 3.58
CA THR A 141 4.31 -3.12 2.49
C THR A 141 3.66 -2.23 1.43
N SER A 142 2.34 -2.28 1.28
CA SER A 142 1.59 -1.36 0.42
C SER A 142 1.58 0.03 1.04
N GLN A 143 1.93 1.04 0.24
CA GLN A 143 1.90 2.44 0.68
C GLN A 143 0.46 2.91 0.92
N LEU A 144 0.25 3.70 1.97
CA LEU A 144 -1.06 4.32 2.19
C LEU A 144 -1.39 5.34 1.08
N PRO A 145 -2.68 5.59 0.78
CA PRO A 145 -3.09 6.62 -0.17
C PRO A 145 -2.56 8.01 0.22
N SER A 146 -2.15 8.80 -0.77
CA SER A 146 -1.99 10.25 -0.63
C SER A 146 -3.37 10.92 -0.61
N GLU A 147 -3.40 12.18 -0.18
CA GLU A 147 -4.59 13.03 -0.21
C GLU A 147 -5.10 13.21 -1.65
N GLN A 148 -4.17 13.37 -2.60
CA GLN A 148 -4.52 13.47 -4.01
C GLN A 148 -5.18 12.17 -4.51
N GLU A 149 -4.57 11.00 -4.26
CA GLU A 149 -5.13 9.71 -4.68
C GLU A 149 -6.50 9.46 -4.02
N TRP A 150 -6.66 9.88 -2.76
CA TRP A 150 -7.93 9.80 -2.04
C TRP A 150 -9.02 10.65 -2.70
N ASN A 151 -8.68 11.88 -3.09
CA ASN A 151 -9.60 12.80 -3.76
C ASN A 151 -9.93 12.34 -5.18
N GLU A 152 -8.95 11.77 -5.90
CA GLU A 152 -9.15 11.17 -7.22
C GLU A 152 -10.12 9.98 -7.14
N LEU A 153 -9.97 9.09 -6.15
CA LEU A 153 -10.94 8.02 -5.90
C LEU A 153 -12.35 8.57 -5.62
N GLY A 154 -12.46 9.64 -4.82
CA GLY A 154 -13.75 10.30 -4.58
C GLY A 154 -14.38 10.92 -5.83
N ARG A 155 -13.57 11.46 -6.76
CA ARG A 155 -14.06 11.90 -8.08
C ARG A 155 -14.51 10.71 -8.93
N ALA A 156 -13.74 9.63 -8.91
CA ALA A 156 -14.05 8.41 -9.67
C ALA A 156 -15.37 7.78 -9.22
N GLU A 157 -15.69 7.79 -7.90
CA GLU A 157 -17.00 7.37 -7.39
C GLU A 157 -18.16 8.16 -8.04
N GLN A 158 -17.99 9.49 -8.14
CA GLN A 158 -19.01 10.38 -8.70
C GLN A 158 -19.20 10.14 -10.20
N GLU A 159 -18.09 9.99 -10.93
CA GLU A 159 -18.11 9.79 -12.38
C GLU A 159 -18.65 8.41 -12.76
N ALA A 160 -18.22 7.35 -12.07
CA ALA A 160 -18.73 5.98 -12.25
C ALA A 160 -20.14 5.79 -11.67
N ARG A 161 -20.66 6.77 -10.90
CA ARG A 161 -21.91 6.69 -10.13
C ARG A 161 -21.93 5.47 -9.20
N MET A 162 -20.80 5.17 -8.58
CA MET A 162 -20.60 4.07 -7.65
C MET A 162 -20.07 4.62 -6.32
N ASP A 163 -20.94 4.74 -5.32
CA ASP A 163 -20.56 5.10 -3.96
C ASP A 163 -20.21 3.83 -3.16
N VAL A 164 -18.96 3.71 -2.70
CA VAL A 164 -18.48 2.53 -1.97
C VAL A 164 -19.20 2.29 -0.64
N VAL A 165 -19.89 3.30 -0.11
CA VAL A 165 -20.66 3.24 1.15
C VAL A 165 -22.08 2.73 0.92
N THR A 166 -22.74 3.11 -0.17
CA THR A 166 -24.16 2.80 -0.40
C THR A 166 -24.41 1.74 -1.46
N CYS A 167 -23.45 1.45 -2.34
CA CYS A 167 -23.58 0.42 -3.36
C CYS A 167 -23.36 -0.99 -2.78
N VAL A 168 -24.32 -1.89 -3.03
CA VAL A 168 -24.23 -3.33 -2.67
C VAL A 168 -23.06 -4.02 -3.37
N LYS A 169 -22.80 -3.63 -4.62
CA LYS A 169 -21.72 -4.19 -5.43
C LYS A 169 -21.00 -3.06 -6.15
N VAL A 170 -19.75 -2.84 -5.77
CA VAL A 170 -18.81 -1.98 -6.49
C VAL A 170 -17.96 -2.87 -7.39
N VAL A 171 -17.92 -2.55 -8.67
CA VAL A 171 -17.04 -3.24 -9.63
C VAL A 171 -15.77 -2.41 -9.73
N ASN A 172 -14.68 -2.88 -9.12
CA ASN A 172 -13.45 -2.09 -9.00
C ASN A 172 -12.90 -1.62 -10.36
N THR A 173 -13.01 -2.42 -11.42
CA THR A 173 -12.57 -2.01 -12.77
C THR A 173 -13.37 -0.84 -13.29
N GLU A 174 -14.69 -0.82 -13.08
CA GLU A 174 -15.56 0.27 -13.50
C GLU A 174 -15.38 1.52 -12.65
N LEU A 175 -15.11 1.37 -11.35
CA LEU A 175 -14.78 2.51 -10.48
C LEU A 175 -13.44 3.13 -10.85
N LEU A 176 -12.44 2.33 -11.22
CA LEU A 176 -11.11 2.84 -11.60
C LEU A 176 -11.04 3.32 -13.05
N ARG A 177 -11.97 2.93 -13.91
CA ARG A 177 -12.02 3.29 -15.33
C ARG A 177 -11.89 4.80 -15.59
N PRO A 178 -12.57 5.72 -14.86
CA PRO A 178 -12.35 7.16 -14.98
C PRO A 178 -10.92 7.64 -14.67
N LEU A 179 -10.15 6.90 -13.86
CA LEU A 179 -8.80 7.30 -13.43
C LEU A 179 -7.72 6.83 -14.39
N VAL A 180 -7.83 5.59 -14.87
CA VAL A 180 -6.78 4.95 -15.67
C VAL A 180 -7.13 4.82 -17.15
N GLY A 181 -8.38 5.11 -17.52
CA GLY A 181 -8.89 5.00 -18.89
C GLY A 181 -9.33 3.59 -19.28
N ASP A 182 -10.18 3.55 -20.30
CA ASP A 182 -10.73 2.30 -20.87
C ASP A 182 -9.62 1.40 -21.41
N ASP A 183 -8.68 2.00 -22.15
CA ASP A 183 -7.58 1.31 -22.80
C ASP A 183 -6.79 0.44 -21.82
N LEU A 184 -6.50 0.93 -20.62
CA LEU A 184 -5.73 0.18 -19.62
C LEU A 184 -6.58 -0.86 -18.87
N ILE A 185 -7.84 -0.55 -18.57
CA ILE A 185 -8.75 -1.50 -17.90
C ILE A 185 -9.03 -2.72 -18.77
N ASP A 186 -9.34 -2.49 -20.05
CA ASP A 186 -9.79 -3.54 -20.97
C ASP A 186 -8.61 -4.31 -21.60
N LYS A 187 -7.39 -3.77 -21.53
CA LYS A 187 -6.17 -4.45 -21.96
C LYS A 187 -5.90 -5.71 -21.13
N PRO A 188 -5.73 -6.90 -21.76
CA PRO A 188 -5.42 -8.14 -21.06
C PRO A 188 -4.13 -8.04 -20.23
N TYR A 189 -4.09 -8.70 -19.07
CA TYR A 189 -2.95 -8.61 -18.15
C TYR A 189 -1.60 -8.97 -18.80
N ALA A 190 -1.59 -9.96 -19.70
CA ALA A 190 -0.37 -10.41 -20.39
C ALA A 190 0.22 -9.35 -21.32
N ASP A 191 -0.63 -8.46 -21.85
CA ASP A 191 -0.22 -7.42 -22.80
C ASP A 191 0.18 -6.12 -22.10
N ARG A 192 -0.06 -6.02 -20.78
CA ARG A 192 0.28 -4.84 -20.00
C ARG A 192 1.80 -4.71 -19.81
N SER A 193 2.31 -3.50 -19.95
CA SER A 193 3.68 -3.16 -19.55
C SER A 193 3.83 -3.29 -18.03
N GLU A 194 5.06 -3.36 -17.54
CA GLU A 194 5.30 -3.40 -16.10
C GLU A 194 4.83 -2.11 -15.40
N ASP A 195 4.97 -0.95 -16.05
CA ASP A 195 4.48 0.34 -15.53
C ASP A 195 2.95 0.38 -15.46
N GLU A 196 2.26 -0.18 -16.45
CA GLU A 196 0.80 -0.31 -16.47
C GLU A 196 0.30 -1.24 -15.35
N LYS A 197 1.00 -2.37 -15.13
CA LYS A 197 0.71 -3.29 -14.01
C LYS A 197 0.95 -2.62 -12.67
N ALA A 198 2.04 -1.88 -12.51
CA ALA A 198 2.36 -1.14 -11.29
C ALA A 198 1.31 -0.07 -11.00
N THR A 199 0.91 0.68 -12.02
CA THR A 199 -0.13 1.72 -11.92
C THR A 199 -1.47 1.14 -11.46
N LEU A 200 -1.94 0.07 -12.10
CA LEU A 200 -3.17 -0.59 -11.68
C LEU A 200 -3.06 -1.18 -10.27
N THR A 201 -1.94 -1.83 -9.96
CA THR A 201 -1.70 -2.40 -8.63
C THR A 201 -1.78 -1.30 -7.56
N ARG A 202 -1.15 -0.14 -7.80
CA ARG A 202 -1.23 1.02 -6.92
C ARG A 202 -2.67 1.46 -6.69
N TRP A 203 -3.47 1.60 -7.74
CA TRP A 203 -4.87 2.00 -7.63
C TRP A 203 -5.73 0.97 -6.88
N TYR A 204 -5.51 -0.32 -7.09
CA TYR A 204 -6.20 -1.37 -6.33
C TYR A 204 -5.83 -1.35 -4.85
N GLU A 205 -4.57 -1.08 -4.51
CA GLU A 205 -4.13 -0.92 -3.12
C GLU A 205 -4.76 0.32 -2.47
N CYS A 206 -4.78 1.46 -3.17
CA CYS A 206 -5.42 2.67 -2.68
C CYS A 206 -6.92 2.47 -2.48
N LEU A 207 -7.61 1.88 -3.47
CA LEU A 207 -9.05 1.61 -3.42
C LEU A 207 -9.43 0.70 -2.24
N LYS A 208 -8.56 -0.25 -1.88
CA LYS A 208 -8.78 -1.16 -0.74
C LYS A 208 -8.85 -0.39 0.58
N TRP A 209 -7.88 0.47 0.84
CA TRP A 209 -7.87 1.34 2.03
C TRP A 209 -9.03 2.33 2.00
N TYR A 210 -9.20 3.02 0.88
CA TYR A 210 -10.27 3.99 0.67
C TYR A 210 -11.66 3.39 0.95
N SER A 211 -11.99 2.27 0.30
CA SER A 211 -13.30 1.63 0.44
C SER A 211 -13.55 1.16 1.87
N ALA A 212 -12.57 0.51 2.50
CA ALA A 212 -12.73 -0.02 3.85
C ALA A 212 -12.98 1.10 4.87
N LEU A 213 -12.19 2.18 4.82
CA LEU A 213 -12.30 3.32 5.73
C LEU A 213 -13.59 4.11 5.50
N ARG A 214 -13.99 4.33 4.24
CA ARG A 214 -15.24 5.03 3.88
C ARG A 214 -16.48 4.26 4.36
N ARG A 215 -16.51 2.94 4.19
CA ARG A 215 -17.63 2.07 4.60
C ARG A 215 -17.91 2.08 6.09
N VAL A 216 -16.90 2.35 6.91
CA VAL A 216 -17.01 2.46 8.37
C VAL A 216 -17.02 3.91 8.85
N HIS A 217 -17.16 4.87 7.93
CA HIS A 217 -17.17 6.31 8.20
C HIS A 217 -15.94 6.80 8.98
N TYR A 218 -14.76 6.21 8.74
CA TYR A 218 -13.51 6.69 9.31
C TYR A 218 -13.13 8.05 8.67
N THR A 219 -12.80 9.03 9.51
CA THR A 219 -12.31 10.34 9.05
C THR A 219 -10.82 10.25 8.71
N ALA A 220 -10.49 10.23 7.43
CA ALA A 220 -9.12 10.23 6.95
C ALA A 220 -8.37 11.51 7.39
N VAL A 221 -7.12 11.33 7.84
CA VAL A 221 -6.22 12.42 8.23
C VAL A 221 -4.97 12.31 7.38
N PHE A 222 -4.58 13.41 6.75
CA PHE A 222 -3.41 13.47 5.88
C PHE A 222 -2.32 14.36 6.49
N GLN A 223 -1.07 13.93 6.37
CA GLN A 223 0.08 14.68 6.85
C GLN A 223 1.18 14.69 5.79
N SER A 224 1.70 15.88 5.49
CA SER A 224 2.91 16.02 4.68
C SER A 224 4.09 15.44 5.44
N SER A 225 4.91 14.64 4.76
CA SER A 225 6.21 14.28 5.31
C SER A 225 6.96 15.58 5.61
N PRO A 226 7.56 15.76 6.79
CA PRO A 226 8.38 16.92 7.02
C PRO A 226 9.51 16.88 5.98
N GLU A 227 9.48 17.81 5.03
CA GLU A 227 10.64 18.07 4.19
C GLU A 227 11.82 18.23 5.14
N SER A 228 12.84 17.41 4.98
CA SER A 228 14.14 17.69 5.57
C SER A 228 14.62 18.98 4.94
N THR A 229 14.25 20.11 5.56
CA THR A 229 14.77 21.44 5.30
C THR A 229 16.26 21.36 5.59
N THR A 230 17.05 20.95 4.59
CA THR A 230 18.50 21.19 4.61
C THR A 230 18.65 22.70 4.66
N GLY A 231 19.06 23.18 5.82
CA GLY A 231 19.26 24.58 6.11
C GLY A 231 20.11 25.21 5.04
N SER A 232 19.51 26.12 4.28
CA SER A 232 20.26 27.11 3.54
C SER A 232 20.84 28.06 4.59
N GLU A 233 22.03 27.77 5.08
CA GLU A 233 22.82 28.71 5.89
C GLU A 233 22.94 30.03 5.12
N PRO A 234 22.68 31.19 5.73
CA PRO A 234 23.01 32.46 5.12
C PRO A 234 24.54 32.60 5.10
N ASN A 235 25.11 32.51 3.91
CA ASN A 235 26.50 32.81 3.64
C ASN A 235 26.77 34.28 3.98
N VAL A 236 27.29 34.55 5.17
CA VAL A 236 27.80 35.86 5.59
C VAL A 236 29.10 36.11 4.82
N ALA A 237 28.96 36.61 3.59
CA ALA A 237 30.07 37.05 2.77
C ALA A 237 30.62 38.38 3.32
N LEU A 238 31.73 38.24 4.03
CA LEU A 238 32.79 39.21 4.27
C LEU A 238 32.91 40.25 3.13
N LYS A 239 32.64 41.53 3.42
CA LYS A 239 33.20 42.66 2.66
C LYS A 239 34.10 43.50 3.57
N ARG A 240 35.38 43.14 3.56
CA ARG A 240 36.48 44.09 3.83
C ARG A 240 36.86 44.75 2.51
N GLN A 241 36.79 46.08 2.43
CA GLN A 241 37.68 46.98 1.67
C GLN A 241 37.26 48.43 2.04
N ARG A 242 38.06 49.16 2.83
CA ARG A 242 39.25 49.99 2.49
C ARG A 242 38.92 51.28 1.73
N GLY A 243 39.29 52.40 2.35
CA GLY A 243 39.77 53.63 1.69
C GLY A 243 38.70 54.70 1.49
N SER A 244 38.68 55.75 2.33
CA SER A 244 39.51 56.96 2.23
C SER A 244 39.40 57.77 3.52
#